data_AF-L8HNM9-F1
#
_entry.id   AF-L8HNM9-F1
#
_cell.length_a   1.000
_cell.length_b   1.000
_cell.length_c   1.000
_cell.angle_alpha   90.00
_cell.angle_beta   90.00
_cell.angle_gamma   90.00
#
_symmetry.space_group_name_H-M   'P 1'
#
loop_
_entity.id
_entity.type
_entity.pdbx_description
1 polymer ?
#
loop_
_entity_poly.entity_id
_entity_poly.type
_entity_poly.pdbx_seq_one_letter_code
_entity_poly.pdbx_strand_id
1 'polypeptide(L)' 'NLQWYKQRPGGSSVFLMILAKGRELKTEQRLTGRFGETKQHSSLHLTADQPSDAGTYFCTGHSA' A
#
# COMPACT_ATOMS: atom_id res chain seq x y z
N ASN A 1 -2.36 -9.89 -7.75
CA ASN A 1 -1.97 -8.46 -7.56
C ASN A 1 -2.36 -8.05 -6.17
N LEU A 2 -1.63 -7.11 -5.57
CA LEU A 2 -1.88 -6.62 -4.22
C LEU A 2 -2.18 -5.13 -4.27
N GLN A 3 -3.22 -4.69 -3.59
CA GLN A 3 -3.69 -3.31 -3.61
C GLN A 3 -3.64 -2.73 -2.20
N TRP A 4 -3.15 -1.50 -2.09
CA TRP A 4 -3.06 -0.74 -0.87
C TRP A 4 -4.10 0.37 -0.83
N TYR A 5 -4.75 0.50 0.31
CA TYR A 5 -5.77 1.51 0.57
C TYR A 5 -5.49 2.19 1.91
N LYS A 6 -6.01 3.41 2.05
CA LYS A 6 -6.03 4.14 3.33
C LYS A 6 -7.43 4.59 3.64
N GLN A 7 -7.86 4.38 4.88
CA GLN A 7 -9.12 4.88 5.39
C GLN A 7 -8.85 5.83 6.56
N ARG A 8 -9.43 7.03 6.51
CA ARG A 8 -9.44 7.95 7.65
C ARG A 8 -10.60 7.58 8.59
N PRO A 9 -10.51 7.88 9.90
CA PRO A 9 -11.65 7.69 10.81
C PRO A 9 -12.91 8.38 10.28
N GLY A 10 -14.02 7.64 10.15
CA GLY A 10 -15.28 8.16 9.61
C GLY A 10 -15.30 8.47 8.11
N GLY A 11 -14.22 8.17 7.36
CA GLY A 11 -14.11 8.43 5.93
C GLY A 11 -14.13 7.18 5.06
N SER A 12 -14.21 7.39 3.75
CA SER A 12 -14.11 6.34 2.73
C SER A 12 -12.68 5.84 2.55
N SER A 13 -12.54 4.58 2.13
CA SER A 13 -11.26 4.00 1.73
C SER A 13 -10.78 4.62 0.42
N VAL A 14 -9.59 5.22 0.47
CA VAL A 14 -8.91 5.83 -0.68
C VAL A 14 -7.86 4.87 -1.21
N PHE A 15 -7.87 4.64 -2.52
CA PHE A 15 -6.85 3.85 -3.19
C PHE A 15 -5.49 4.55 -3.14
N LEU A 16 -4.45 3.83 -2.74
CA LEU A 16 -3.07 4.33 -2.75
C LEU A 16 -2.33 3.83 -3.98
N MET A 17 -2.23 2.50 -4.14
CA MET A 17 -1.44 1.89 -5.19
C MET A 17 -1.75 0.41 -5.40
N ILE A 18 -1.39 -0.10 -6.58
CA ILE A 18 -1.41 -1.52 -6.92
C ILE A 18 0.02 -2.00 -7.18
N LEU A 19 0.37 -3.10 -6.51
CA LEU A 19 1.58 -3.87 -6.73
C LEU A 19 1.23 -5.09 -7.58
N ALA A 20 1.87 -5.19 -8.74
CA ALA A 20 1.66 -6.29 -9.67
C ALA A 20 2.79 -7.32 -9.58
N LYS A 21 2.49 -8.61 -9.75
CA LYS A 21 3.54 -9.65 -9.87
C LYS A 21 4.46 -9.28 -11.04
N GLY A 22 5.77 -9.22 -10.79
CA GLY A 22 6.77 -8.76 -11.77
C GLY A 22 7.19 -7.29 -11.63
N ARG A 23 6.49 -6.49 -10.81
CA ARG A 23 6.95 -5.18 -10.32
C ARG A 23 7.05 -5.22 -8.80
N GLU A 24 8.23 -5.60 -8.32
CA GLU A 24 8.47 -5.81 -6.89
C GLU A 24 8.59 -4.51 -6.09
N LEU A 25 8.82 -3.38 -6.76
CA LEU A 25 8.91 -2.07 -6.13
C LEU A 25 8.06 -1.06 -6.91
N LYS A 26 7.25 -0.29 -6.20
CA LYS A 26 6.53 0.85 -6.75
C LYS A 26 6.58 1.99 -5.75
N THR A 27 6.84 3.20 -6.23
CA THR A 27 6.83 4.42 -5.42
C THR A 27 5.82 5.39 -5.99
N GLU A 28 4.93 5.89 -5.14
CA GLU A 28 3.94 6.91 -5.45
C GLU A 28 4.04 7.98 -4.36
N GLN A 29 4.45 9.20 -4.74
CA GLN A 29 4.69 10.30 -3.81
C GLN A 29 5.69 9.90 -2.70
N ARG A 30 5.21 9.81 -1.45
CA ARG A 30 5.98 9.43 -0.25
C ARG A 30 5.78 7.96 0.15
N LEU A 31 4.98 7.21 -0.62
CA LEU A 31 4.64 5.82 -0.35
C LEU A 31 5.42 4.90 -1.29
N THR A 32 6.15 3.95 -0.72
CA THR A 32 6.85 2.90 -1.45
C THR A 32 6.28 1.55 -1.07
N GLY A 33 5.57 0.93 -2.02
CA GLY A 33 5.07 -0.43 -1.91
C GLY A 33 6.09 -1.43 -2.45
N ARG A 34 6.29 -2.52 -1.73
CA ARG A 34 7.23 -3.59 -2.10
C ARG A 34 6.59 -4.97 -1.94
N PHE A 35 6.89 -5.89 -2.84
CA PHE A 35 6.68 -7.32 -2.60
C PHE A 35 7.90 -7.89 -1.88
N GLY A 36 7.66 -8.74 -0.87
CA GLY A 36 8.73 -9.53 -0.28
C GLY A 36 9.29 -10.53 -1.29
N GLU A 37 10.54 -10.96 -1.09
CA GLU A 37 11.28 -11.82 -2.02
C GLU A 37 10.55 -13.14 -2.34
N THR A 38 9.83 -13.70 -1.36
CA THR A 38 9.01 -14.91 -1.54
C THR A 38 7.64 -14.64 -2.18
N LYS A 39 7.30 -13.37 -2.43
CA LYS A 39 6.01 -12.86 -2.93
C LYS A 39 4.80 -13.24 -2.06
N GLN A 40 5.05 -13.71 -0.82
CA GLN A 40 4.01 -14.03 0.18
C GLN A 40 3.66 -12.85 1.08
N HIS A 41 4.51 -11.82 1.11
CA HIS A 41 4.33 -10.62 1.92
C HIS A 41 4.46 -9.36 1.08
N SER A 42 3.88 -8.26 1.56
CA SER A 42 4.09 -6.94 0.99
C SER A 42 4.30 -5.93 2.11
N SER A 43 5.18 -4.97 1.87
CA SER A 43 5.44 -3.84 2.77
C SER A 43 5.04 -2.53 2.10
N LEU A 44 4.46 -1.63 2.89
CA LEU A 44 4.26 -0.24 2.50
C LEU A 44 5.13 0.64 3.39
N HIS A 45 6.05 1.37 2.78
CA HIS A 45 6.94 2.29 3.46
C HIS A 45 6.47 3.72 3.18
N LEU A 46 6.23 4.50 4.23
CA LEU A 46 5.88 5.92 4.12
C LEU A 46 7.08 6.75 4.61
N THR A 47 7.61 7.63 3.76
CA THR A 47 8.69 8.54 4.13
C THR A 47 8.15 9.89 4.58
N ALA A 48 8.79 10.49 5.58
CA ALA A 48 8.41 11.79 6.16
C ALA A 48 6.92 11.84 6.50
N ASP A 49 6.51 11.05 7.50
CA ASP A 49 5.11 11.00 7.93
C ASP A 49 4.61 12.38 8.35
N GLN A 50 3.35 12.66 8.03
CA GLN A 50 2.68 13.91 8.38
C GLN A 50 1.35 13.62 9.09
N PRO A 51 0.78 14.58 9.83
CA PRO A 51 -0.53 14.42 10.46
C PRO A 51 -1.65 14.02 9.48
N SER A 52 -1.53 14.45 8.22
CA SER A 52 -2.46 14.11 7.14
C SER A 52 -2.41 12.62 6.73
N ASP A 53 -1.32 11.95 7.08
CA ASP A 53 -1.06 10.53 6.82
C ASP A 53 -1.77 9.60 7.82
N ALA A 54 -2.27 10.12 8.95
CA ALA A 54 -3.03 9.35 9.92
C ALA A 54 -4.23 8.62 9.30
N GLY A 55 -4.40 7.35 9.66
CA GLY A 55 -5.49 6.50 9.21
C GLY A 55 -5.14 5.01 9.29
N THR A 56 -6.12 4.17 8.95
CA THR A 56 -5.96 2.72 8.85
C THR A 56 -5.54 2.37 7.43
N TYR A 57 -4.47 1.60 7.29
CA TYR A 57 -3.97 1.13 6.01
C TYR A 57 -4.40 -0.32 5.78
N PHE A 58 -5.03 -0.56 4.64
CA PHE A 58 -5.51 -1.88 4.25
C PHE A 58 -4.71 -2.43 3.08
N CYS A 59 -4.44 -3.72 3.15
CA CYS A 59 -3.85 -4.50 2.09
C CYS A 59 -4.88 -5.54 1.64
N THR A 60 -5.13 -5.61 0.33
CA THR A 60 -5.95 -6.68 -0.26
C THR A 60 -5.16 -7.40 -1.34
N GLY A 61 -5.09 -8.72 -1.22
CA GLY A 61 -4.57 -9.60 -2.25
C GLY A 61 -5.73 -10.18 -3.04
N HIS A 62 -5.73 -10.01 -4.36
CA HIS A 62 -6.61 -10.81 -5.20
C HIS A 62 -5.90 -12.12 -5.53
N SER A 63 -6.33 -13.19 -4.87
CA SER A 63 -6.07 -14.57 -5.28
C SER A 63 -6.99 -14.85 -6.47
N ALA A 64 -6.46 -14.73 -7.68
CA ALA A 64 -7.10 -15.34 -8.85
C ALA A 64 -6.80 -16.85 -8.82
#